data_AF-A0A9P0H6B3-F1
#
_entry.id   AF-A0A9P0H6B3-F1
#
_cell.length_a   1.000
_cell.length_b   1.000
_cell.length_c   1.000
_cell.angle_alpha   90.00
_cell.angle_beta   90.00
_cell.angle_gamma   90.00
#
_symmetry.space_group_name_H-M   'P 1'
#
loop_
_entity.id
_entity.type
_entity.pdbx_description
1 polymer ?
#
loop_
_entity_poly.entity_id
_entity_poly.type
_entity_poly.pdbx_seq_one_letter_code
_entity_poly.pdbx_strand_id
1 'polypeptide(L)'
;MDVLKPDVFVIEGIRYRVNPGNYVSYGEKLEEPCYENYEELPDIETLSDGEDDIEQAEGGRYKTSFHIAMTYFAYIIGSKGATKKRLETETRTKIFIPKIGHSGDIVITGASKKDVASARRRIRLMVLSSRKRLAYTHFISIPMTGLSIQSGFMSFKSEVLEKCKDRGISENIFQNPERLHLTIGLLVLSDKVERSEAAKALEECKEVVIRPILSGKKLRLVMCGIDIMNDEFSDVDILYGKVNCKNDDIDLQDFVDSINSFFYKKGLSDKNEPVKLHVTLMNTKFGVKKDTEEEEEIRPVMRGNNREKKKSETFDASNIIKNFQDYYFGEENITSIELSTMHDSSNGQGYYLASAAIDIS
;
A
#
# COMPACT_ATOMS: atom_id res chain seq x y z
N MET A 1 -23.13 -23.98 -12.08
CA MET A 1 -22.98 -22.97 -11.01
C MET A 1 -24.18 -22.06 -11.12
N ASP A 2 -25.00 -21.97 -10.08
CA ASP A 2 -26.16 -21.08 -10.06
C ASP A 2 -25.66 -19.64 -9.89
N VAL A 3 -25.80 -18.82 -10.92
CA VAL A 3 -25.31 -17.42 -10.92
C VAL A 3 -26.02 -16.58 -9.84
N LEU A 4 -27.20 -17.02 -9.41
CA LEU A 4 -27.99 -16.37 -8.36
C LEU A 4 -27.65 -16.89 -6.96
N LYS A 5 -26.84 -17.97 -6.84
CA LYS A 5 -26.38 -18.56 -5.58
C LYS A 5 -24.93 -19.06 -5.68
N PRO A 6 -23.94 -18.15 -5.76
CA PRO A 6 -22.53 -18.53 -5.80
C PRO A 6 -22.09 -19.12 -4.46
N ASP A 7 -21.09 -20.02 -4.51
CA ASP A 7 -20.45 -20.53 -3.31
C ASP A 7 -19.77 -19.38 -2.56
N VAL A 8 -19.93 -19.34 -1.23
CA VAL A 8 -19.39 -18.26 -0.39
C VAL A 8 -18.50 -18.85 0.70
N PHE A 9 -17.32 -18.28 0.92
CA PHE A 9 -16.52 -18.54 2.12
C PHE A 9 -16.50 -17.33 3.04
N VAL A 10 -16.49 -17.56 4.36
CA VAL A 10 -16.50 -16.50 5.37
C VAL A 10 -15.13 -16.42 6.03
N ILE A 11 -14.53 -15.23 6.03
CA ILE A 11 -13.33 -14.94 6.82
C ILE A 11 -13.66 -13.79 7.76
N GLU A 12 -13.60 -14.04 9.06
CA GLU A 12 -13.78 -13.01 10.12
C GLU A 12 -15.04 -12.15 9.91
N GLY A 13 -16.15 -12.81 9.56
CA GLY A 13 -17.44 -12.15 9.34
C GLY A 13 -17.66 -11.61 7.93
N ILE A 14 -16.63 -11.54 7.09
CA ILE A 14 -16.72 -11.07 5.70
C ILE A 14 -17.02 -12.25 4.78
N ARG A 15 -18.07 -12.12 3.97
CA ARG A 15 -18.55 -13.14 3.01
C ARG A 15 -17.93 -12.92 1.63
N TYR A 16 -17.17 -13.89 1.13
CA TYR A 16 -16.49 -13.84 -0.16
C TYR A 16 -17.14 -14.81 -1.14
N ARG A 17 -17.60 -14.32 -2.31
CA ARG A 17 -18.09 -15.17 -3.39
C ARG A 17 -16.92 -15.85 -4.10
N VAL A 18 -16.95 -17.17 -4.20
CA VAL A 18 -16.02 -17.96 -5.02
C VAL A 18 -16.50 -17.88 -6.46
N ASN A 19 -15.66 -17.39 -7.37
CA ASN A 19 -15.99 -17.35 -8.79
C ASN A 19 -15.08 -18.32 -9.58
N PRO A 20 -15.51 -19.58 -9.82
CA PRO A 20 -14.78 -20.56 -10.62
C PRO A 20 -14.57 -20.19 -12.11
N GLY A 21 -15.24 -19.15 -12.62
CA GLY A 21 -15.55 -19.03 -14.05
C GLY A 21 -14.69 -18.10 -14.93
N ASN A 22 -13.87 -17.18 -14.39
CA ASN A 22 -13.29 -16.10 -15.24
C ASN A 22 -11.77 -15.94 -15.19
N TYR A 23 -11.02 -16.93 -14.74
CA TYR A 23 -9.55 -16.91 -14.86
C TYR A 23 -9.04 -17.16 -16.29
N VAL A 24 -9.90 -17.62 -17.22
CA VAL A 24 -9.54 -17.88 -18.62
C VAL A 24 -9.42 -16.57 -19.43
N SER A 25 -10.22 -15.54 -19.14
CA SER A 25 -10.16 -14.27 -19.88
C SER A 25 -9.03 -13.34 -19.45
N TYR A 26 -8.37 -13.61 -18.33
CA TYR A 26 -7.11 -12.94 -17.98
C TYR A 26 -5.98 -13.29 -18.95
N GLY A 27 -6.07 -14.40 -19.69
CA GLY A 27 -5.03 -14.83 -20.64
C GLY A 27 -4.99 -14.06 -21.96
N GLU A 28 -6.05 -13.33 -22.34
CA GLU A 28 -6.14 -12.69 -23.67
C GLU A 28 -5.73 -11.21 -23.68
N LYS A 29 -5.58 -10.58 -22.52
CA LYS A 29 -5.18 -9.15 -22.39
C LYS A 29 -4.12 -8.88 -21.32
N LEU A 30 -3.37 -9.90 -20.90
CA LEU A 30 -2.12 -9.65 -20.20
C LEU A 30 -1.08 -9.37 -21.29
N GLU A 31 -0.69 -8.10 -21.46
CA GLU A 31 0.59 -7.79 -22.10
C GLU A 31 1.64 -8.69 -21.46
N GLU A 32 2.36 -9.46 -22.29
CA GLU A 32 3.47 -10.24 -21.80
C GLU A 32 4.37 -9.27 -21.02
N PRO A 33 4.70 -9.54 -19.75
CA PRO A 33 5.63 -8.68 -19.03
C PRO A 33 6.92 -8.68 -19.84
N CYS A 34 7.25 -7.52 -20.44
CA CYS A 34 8.47 -7.34 -21.18
C CYS A 34 9.63 -7.68 -20.23
N TYR A 35 10.33 -8.77 -20.53
CA TYR A 35 11.44 -9.29 -19.71
C TYR A 35 12.73 -8.44 -19.86
N GLU A 36 12.63 -7.25 -20.45
CA GLU A 36 13.81 -6.46 -20.84
C GLU A 36 14.11 -5.26 -19.94
N ASN A 37 13.21 -4.84 -19.04
CA ASN A 37 13.49 -3.70 -18.15
C ASN A 37 13.78 -4.12 -16.70
N TYR A 38 15.00 -4.61 -16.49
CA TYR A 38 15.58 -4.77 -15.15
C TYR A 38 15.93 -3.44 -14.48
N GLU A 39 15.81 -2.30 -15.17
CA GLU A 39 16.34 -1.00 -14.75
C GLU A 39 15.53 -0.29 -13.64
N GLU A 40 14.29 -0.70 -13.37
CA GLU A 40 13.43 -0.07 -12.32
C GLU A 40 12.96 -1.04 -11.22
N LEU A 41 13.51 -2.26 -11.17
CA LEU A 41 13.22 -3.20 -10.09
C LEU A 41 14.04 -2.82 -8.85
N PRO A 42 13.52 -3.05 -7.62
CA PRO A 42 14.26 -2.77 -6.39
C PRO A 42 15.67 -3.32 -6.47
N ASP A 43 16.65 -2.52 -6.01
CA ASP A 43 18.08 -2.81 -6.08
C ASP A 43 18.31 -4.31 -5.96
N ILE A 44 18.59 -4.91 -7.12
CA ILE A 44 18.56 -6.36 -7.35
C ILE A 44 19.48 -7.10 -6.36
N GLU A 45 20.45 -6.39 -5.78
CA GLU A 45 21.41 -6.87 -4.80
C GLU A 45 20.83 -7.18 -3.41
N THR A 46 19.72 -6.55 -2.98
CA THR A 46 19.18 -6.77 -1.62
C THR A 46 18.17 -7.92 -1.53
N LEU A 47 17.65 -8.40 -2.66
CA LEU A 47 16.76 -9.55 -2.68
C LEU A 47 17.58 -10.82 -2.51
N SER A 48 17.53 -11.40 -1.30
CA SER A 48 18.10 -12.72 -1.05
C SER A 48 17.59 -13.70 -2.10
N ASP A 49 18.54 -14.39 -2.75
CA ASP A 49 18.26 -15.49 -3.69
C ASP A 49 17.60 -16.69 -2.99
N GLY A 50 17.47 -16.61 -1.65
CA GLY A 50 16.87 -17.65 -0.82
C GLY A 50 17.69 -18.93 -0.87
N GLU A 51 19.00 -18.84 -1.11
CA GLU A 51 19.88 -20.02 -1.15
C GLU A 51 19.88 -20.79 0.17
N ASP A 52 19.64 -20.11 1.28
CA ASP A 52 19.51 -20.71 2.62
C ASP A 52 18.20 -21.51 2.76
N ASP A 53 17.16 -21.18 1.98
CA ASP A 53 15.88 -21.87 1.94
C ASP A 53 15.88 -23.07 0.96
N ILE A 54 17.04 -23.45 0.42
CA ILE A 54 17.17 -24.57 -0.52
C ILE A 54 17.67 -25.80 0.23
N GLU A 55 16.78 -26.78 0.36
CA GLU A 55 17.04 -28.08 0.98
C GLU A 55 17.48 -29.12 -0.06
N GLN A 56 18.28 -30.09 0.37
CA GLN A 56 18.57 -31.27 -0.44
C GLN A 56 17.40 -32.26 -0.33
N ALA A 57 16.81 -32.60 -1.47
CA ALA A 57 15.74 -33.58 -1.58
C ALA A 57 16.30 -34.97 -1.90
N GLU A 58 15.45 -35.99 -1.82
CA GLU A 58 15.81 -37.37 -2.16
C GLU A 58 16.42 -37.48 -3.57
N GLY A 59 17.40 -38.38 -3.71
CA GLY A 59 18.10 -38.61 -4.98
C GLY A 59 19.10 -37.52 -5.37
N GLY A 60 19.60 -36.72 -4.41
CA GLY A 60 20.63 -35.70 -4.65
C GLY A 60 20.12 -34.45 -5.37
N ARG A 61 18.80 -34.27 -5.42
CA ARG A 61 18.15 -33.09 -6.00
C ARG A 61 18.09 -31.96 -4.97
N TYR A 62 17.76 -30.76 -5.44
CA TYR A 62 17.52 -29.60 -4.60
C TYR A 62 16.06 -29.16 -4.71
N LYS A 63 15.51 -28.66 -3.61
CA LYS A 63 14.13 -28.19 -3.51
C LYS A 63 14.07 -26.90 -2.72
N THR A 64 13.14 -26.02 -3.09
CA THR A 64 12.75 -24.88 -2.25
C THR A 64 11.24 -24.69 -2.32
N SER A 65 10.67 -24.24 -1.21
CA SER A 65 9.24 -23.96 -1.02
C SER A 65 9.08 -22.53 -0.52
N PHE A 66 8.09 -21.81 -1.02
CA PHE A 66 7.75 -20.48 -0.51
C PHE A 66 6.35 -20.06 -0.89
N HIS A 67 5.75 -19.26 0.00
CA HIS A 67 4.44 -18.71 -0.19
C HIS A 67 4.44 -17.62 -1.27
N ILE A 68 3.44 -17.67 -2.15
CA ILE A 68 3.08 -16.60 -3.08
C ILE A 68 1.56 -16.48 -3.09
N ALA A 69 1.05 -15.26 -2.93
CA ALA A 69 -0.38 -15.03 -2.99
C ALA A 69 -0.95 -15.47 -4.35
N MET A 70 -2.10 -16.14 -4.31
CA MET A 70 -2.74 -16.71 -5.51
C MET A 70 -2.99 -15.68 -6.61
N THR A 71 -3.21 -14.41 -6.23
CA THR A 71 -3.34 -13.27 -7.15
C THR A 71 -2.18 -13.17 -8.14
N TYR A 72 -0.99 -13.66 -7.79
CA TYR A 72 0.19 -13.60 -8.65
C TYR A 72 0.39 -14.83 -9.55
N PHE A 73 -0.33 -15.94 -9.33
CA PHE A 73 -0.11 -17.19 -10.05
C PHE A 73 -0.31 -17.05 -11.56
N ALA A 74 -1.30 -16.27 -12.00
CA ALA A 74 -1.56 -16.04 -13.43
C ALA A 74 -0.35 -15.42 -14.15
N TYR A 75 0.36 -14.49 -13.51
CA TYR A 75 1.55 -13.86 -14.08
C TYR A 75 2.74 -14.83 -14.16
N ILE A 76 2.87 -15.75 -13.20
CA ILE A 76 3.91 -16.79 -13.18
C ILE A 76 3.63 -17.87 -14.22
N ILE A 77 2.37 -18.27 -14.37
CA ILE A 77 1.95 -19.28 -15.34
C ILE A 77 2.06 -18.72 -16.76
N GLY A 78 1.55 -17.51 -17.01
CA GLY A 78 1.48 -16.88 -18.32
C GLY A 78 0.44 -17.53 -19.25
N SER A 79 0.24 -16.92 -20.42
CA SER A 79 -0.72 -17.42 -21.41
C SER A 79 -0.40 -18.87 -21.80
N LYS A 80 -1.39 -19.77 -21.67
CA LYS A 80 -1.25 -21.22 -21.92
C LYS A 80 -0.07 -21.88 -21.20
N GLY A 81 0.41 -21.30 -20.08
CA GLY A 81 1.57 -21.80 -19.33
C GLY A 81 2.92 -21.49 -19.97
N ALA A 82 2.99 -20.61 -20.97
CA ALA A 82 4.20 -20.32 -21.73
C ALA A 82 5.33 -19.79 -20.84
N THR A 83 5.02 -18.82 -19.97
CA THR A 83 5.99 -18.23 -19.05
C THR A 83 6.60 -19.26 -18.11
N LYS A 84 5.76 -20.08 -17.47
CA LYS A 84 6.22 -21.15 -16.60
C LYS A 84 7.12 -22.15 -17.35
N LYS A 85 6.72 -22.60 -18.54
CA LYS A 85 7.51 -23.53 -19.36
C LYS A 85 8.87 -22.95 -19.73
N ARG A 86 8.90 -21.67 -20.09
CA ARG A 86 10.14 -20.96 -20.41
C ARG A 86 11.05 -20.86 -19.18
N LEU A 87 10.52 -20.49 -18.02
CA LEU A 87 11.27 -20.48 -16.76
C LEU A 87 11.83 -21.86 -16.40
N GLU A 88 11.03 -22.92 -16.48
CA GLU A 88 11.47 -24.31 -16.25
C GLU A 88 12.62 -24.70 -17.20
N THR A 89 12.54 -24.29 -18.47
CA THR A 89 13.55 -24.59 -19.49
C THR A 89 14.85 -23.83 -19.25
N GLU A 90 14.78 -22.51 -19.10
CA GLU A 90 15.95 -21.63 -18.94
C GLU A 90 16.71 -21.91 -17.64
N THR A 91 16.00 -22.33 -16.59
CA THR A 91 16.61 -22.63 -15.28
C THR A 91 16.84 -24.13 -15.07
N ARG A 92 16.43 -25.01 -15.99
CA ARG A 92 16.50 -26.48 -15.84
C ARG A 92 15.85 -26.98 -14.54
N THR A 93 14.73 -26.36 -14.16
CA THR A 93 13.97 -26.70 -12.95
C THR A 93 12.56 -27.21 -13.28
N LYS A 94 11.90 -27.78 -12.27
CA LYS A 94 10.47 -28.06 -12.28
C LYS A 94 9.79 -27.17 -11.26
N ILE A 95 8.76 -26.44 -11.70
CA ILE A 95 7.99 -25.51 -10.88
C ILE A 95 6.60 -26.11 -10.66
N PHE A 96 6.23 -26.30 -9.40
CA PHE A 96 4.89 -26.68 -9.00
C PHE A 96 4.19 -25.46 -8.43
N ILE A 97 3.01 -25.16 -8.97
CA ILE A 97 2.15 -24.07 -8.51
C ILE A 97 0.85 -24.73 -8.03
N PRO A 98 0.39 -24.46 -6.80
CA PRO A 98 -0.86 -25.00 -6.28
C PRO A 98 -2.05 -24.70 -7.21
N LYS A 99 -3.02 -25.61 -7.23
CA LYS A 99 -4.26 -25.38 -7.97
C LYS A 99 -5.07 -24.24 -7.35
N ILE A 100 -5.81 -23.51 -8.19
CA ILE A 100 -6.72 -22.47 -7.74
C ILE A 100 -7.70 -23.05 -6.71
N GLY A 101 -7.84 -22.39 -5.55
CA GLY A 101 -8.71 -22.80 -4.45
C GLY A 101 -8.05 -23.71 -3.41
N HIS A 102 -6.78 -24.09 -3.62
CA HIS A 102 -6.00 -24.85 -2.64
C HIS A 102 -4.91 -23.94 -2.07
N SER A 103 -4.77 -23.93 -0.74
CA SER A 103 -3.64 -23.28 -0.08
C SER A 103 -2.36 -24.09 -0.31
N GLY A 104 -1.23 -23.40 -0.46
CA GLY A 104 0.06 -24.04 -0.56
C GLY A 104 1.13 -23.11 -1.12
N ASP A 105 2.36 -23.56 -0.97
CA ASP A 105 3.54 -22.88 -1.48
C ASP A 105 3.80 -23.24 -2.95
N ILE A 106 4.50 -22.35 -3.64
CA ILE A 106 5.19 -22.71 -4.89
C ILE A 106 6.41 -23.56 -4.51
N VAL A 107 6.56 -24.70 -5.20
CA VAL A 107 7.68 -25.61 -4.99
C VAL A 107 8.53 -25.68 -6.24
N ILE A 108 9.83 -25.43 -6.12
CA ILE A 108 10.79 -25.54 -7.21
C ILE A 108 11.74 -26.69 -6.91
N THR A 109 11.97 -27.56 -7.88
CA THR A 109 12.97 -28.64 -7.77
C THR A 109 13.94 -28.64 -8.96
N GLY A 110 15.19 -29.00 -8.71
CA GLY A 110 16.23 -29.03 -9.74
C GLY A 110 17.40 -29.94 -9.35
N ALA A 111 18.32 -30.17 -10.29
CA ALA A 111 19.53 -30.94 -10.03
C ALA A 111 20.67 -30.09 -9.43
N SER A 112 20.56 -28.76 -9.52
CA SER A 112 21.57 -27.80 -9.07
C SER A 112 20.95 -26.78 -8.11
N LYS A 113 21.62 -26.51 -6.99
CA LYS A 113 21.22 -25.47 -6.03
C LYS A 113 21.11 -24.10 -6.71
N LYS A 114 22.08 -23.76 -7.56
CA LYS A 114 22.14 -22.49 -8.32
C LYS A 114 20.95 -22.34 -9.29
N ASP A 115 20.57 -23.42 -9.95
CA ASP A 115 19.44 -23.44 -10.89
C ASP A 115 18.10 -23.21 -10.15
N VAL A 116 17.93 -23.84 -8.99
CA VAL A 116 16.77 -23.63 -8.10
C VAL A 116 16.71 -22.20 -7.56
N ALA A 117 17.85 -21.66 -7.11
CA ALA A 117 17.96 -20.26 -6.65
C ALA A 117 17.59 -19.27 -7.76
N SER A 118 18.11 -19.48 -8.98
CA SER A 118 17.79 -18.62 -10.13
C SER A 118 16.30 -18.62 -10.47
N ALA A 119 15.66 -19.79 -10.46
CA ALA A 119 14.21 -19.89 -10.67
C ALA A 119 13.41 -19.17 -9.57
N ARG A 120 13.78 -19.36 -8.29
CA ARG A 120 13.16 -18.66 -7.14
C ARG A 120 13.27 -17.15 -7.29
N ARG A 121 14.46 -16.64 -7.59
CA ARG A 121 14.70 -15.20 -7.81
C ARG A 121 13.82 -14.64 -8.93
N ARG A 122 13.78 -15.31 -10.08
CA ARG A 122 12.96 -14.86 -11.23
C ARG A 122 11.47 -14.82 -10.90
N ILE A 123 10.96 -15.81 -10.18
CA ILE A 123 9.56 -15.79 -9.72
C ILE A 123 9.31 -14.60 -8.77
N ARG A 124 10.21 -14.34 -7.81
CA ARG A 124 10.08 -13.16 -6.91
C ARG A 124 10.06 -11.85 -7.69
N LEU A 125 10.93 -11.67 -8.68
CA LEU A 125 10.95 -10.48 -9.53
C LEU A 125 9.64 -10.30 -10.31
N MET A 126 9.05 -11.39 -10.80
CA MET A 126 7.74 -11.34 -11.47
C MET A 126 6.62 -10.93 -10.52
N VAL A 127 6.64 -11.40 -9.26
CA VAL A 127 5.68 -10.97 -8.23
C VAL A 127 5.85 -9.48 -7.96
N LEU A 128 7.07 -8.99 -7.76
CA LEU A 128 7.34 -7.57 -7.53
C LEU A 128 6.86 -6.69 -8.70
N SER A 129 7.21 -7.05 -9.94
CA SER A 129 6.75 -6.36 -11.15
C SER A 129 5.21 -6.34 -11.25
N SER A 130 4.57 -7.48 -10.92
CA SER A 130 3.12 -7.59 -11.00
C SER A 130 2.40 -6.82 -9.90
N ARG A 131 3.00 -6.72 -8.70
CA ARG A 131 2.49 -5.96 -7.55
C ARG A 131 2.33 -4.47 -7.88
N LYS A 132 3.27 -3.88 -8.64
CA LYS A 132 3.22 -2.47 -9.08
C LYS A 132 1.94 -2.12 -9.86
N ARG A 133 1.33 -3.12 -10.52
CA ARG A 133 0.10 -2.94 -11.31
C ARG A 133 -1.17 -3.04 -10.48
N LEU A 134 -1.10 -3.45 -9.22
CA LEU A 134 -2.28 -3.64 -8.37
C LEU A 134 -2.57 -2.39 -7.54
N ALA A 135 -3.84 -2.07 -7.34
CA ALA A 135 -4.26 -1.02 -6.42
C ALA A 135 -3.71 -1.30 -5.02
N TYR A 136 -3.25 -0.24 -4.35
CA TYR A 136 -2.79 -0.35 -2.98
C TYR A 136 -3.94 -0.78 -2.07
N THR A 137 -3.63 -1.62 -1.09
CA THR A 137 -4.62 -2.14 -0.14
C THR A 137 -4.36 -1.70 1.30
N HIS A 138 -3.11 -1.33 1.61
CA HIS A 138 -2.70 -0.90 2.94
C HIS A 138 -1.73 0.27 2.85
N PHE A 139 -1.54 0.95 3.96
CA PHE A 139 -0.56 2.01 4.10
C PHE A 139 0.03 2.02 5.51
N ILE A 140 1.26 2.48 5.62
CA ILE A 140 1.92 2.78 6.89
C ILE A 140 1.71 4.25 7.18
N SER A 141 1.35 4.59 8.41
CA SER A 141 1.05 5.97 8.80
C SER A 141 1.40 6.29 10.24
N ILE A 142 1.63 7.58 10.48
CA ILE A 142 1.57 8.18 11.82
C ILE A 142 0.18 8.80 11.99
N PRO A 143 -0.64 8.32 12.95
CA PRO A 143 -1.89 8.98 13.30
C PRO A 143 -1.62 10.41 13.79
N MET A 144 -2.36 11.38 13.26
CA MET A 144 -2.31 12.80 13.65
C MET A 144 -3.64 13.20 14.27
N THR A 145 -4.10 12.42 15.24
CA THR A 145 -5.46 12.45 15.79
C THR A 145 -5.51 12.96 17.23
N GLY A 146 -4.44 13.55 17.75
CA GLY A 146 -4.44 14.17 19.06
C GLY A 146 -5.49 15.27 19.20
N LEU A 147 -6.00 15.45 20.43
CA LEU A 147 -7.08 16.41 20.71
C LEU A 147 -6.75 17.84 20.26
N SER A 148 -5.48 18.26 20.38
CA SER A 148 -5.03 19.58 19.92
C SER A 148 -5.20 19.71 18.39
N ILE A 149 -4.72 18.71 17.64
CA ILE A 149 -4.76 18.70 16.18
C ILE A 149 -6.21 18.63 15.68
N GLN A 150 -7.03 17.73 16.25
CA GLN A 150 -8.44 17.63 15.87
C GLN A 150 -9.19 18.94 16.14
N SER A 151 -8.96 19.57 17.30
CA SER A 151 -9.61 20.85 17.62
C SER A 151 -9.19 21.96 16.66
N GLY A 152 -7.89 22.09 16.37
CA GLY A 152 -7.41 23.07 15.39
C GLY A 152 -7.91 22.80 13.98
N PHE A 153 -8.01 21.54 13.56
CA PHE A 153 -8.62 21.18 12.28
C PHE A 153 -10.11 21.55 12.22
N MET A 154 -10.87 21.30 13.29
CA MET A 154 -12.28 21.68 13.34
C MET A 154 -12.48 23.20 13.30
N SER A 155 -11.64 23.96 14.02
CA SER A 155 -11.62 25.43 13.93
C SER A 155 -11.29 25.91 12.52
N PHE A 156 -10.23 25.38 11.91
CA PHE A 156 -9.87 25.65 10.51
C PHE A 156 -11.04 25.39 9.57
N LYS A 157 -11.67 24.22 9.67
CA LYS A 157 -12.83 23.83 8.86
C LYS A 157 -13.97 24.85 9.00
N SER A 158 -14.33 25.21 10.22
CA SER A 158 -15.39 26.20 10.48
C SER A 158 -15.07 27.56 9.87
N GLU A 159 -13.84 28.06 10.06
CA GLU A 159 -13.43 29.36 9.52
C GLU A 159 -13.33 29.38 8.00
N VAL A 160 -12.84 28.31 7.37
CA VAL A 160 -12.80 28.17 5.91
C VAL A 160 -14.21 28.17 5.36
N LEU A 161 -15.12 27.37 5.93
CA LEU A 161 -16.52 27.32 5.49
C LEU A 161 -17.23 28.66 5.69
N GLU A 162 -16.85 29.48 6.68
CA GLU A 162 -17.41 30.81 6.91
C GLU A 162 -16.86 31.84 5.91
N LYS A 163 -15.53 31.91 5.77
CA LYS A 163 -14.82 33.00 5.09
C LYS A 163 -14.55 32.75 3.59
N CYS A 164 -14.47 31.49 3.16
CA CYS A 164 -14.13 31.11 1.79
C CYS A 164 -15.36 30.47 1.12
N LYS A 165 -16.02 31.22 0.24
CA LYS A 165 -17.23 30.78 -0.50
C LYS A 165 -16.91 30.45 -1.96
N ASP A 166 -15.67 30.12 -2.22
CA ASP A 166 -15.16 29.84 -3.56
C ASP A 166 -15.70 28.51 -4.10
N ARG A 167 -15.57 28.34 -5.41
CA ARG A 167 -16.11 27.18 -6.13
C ARG A 167 -15.59 25.87 -5.53
N GLY A 168 -16.50 24.92 -5.30
CA GLY A 168 -16.16 23.57 -4.88
C GLY A 168 -15.84 23.41 -3.38
N ILE A 169 -15.80 24.50 -2.60
CA ILE A 169 -15.64 24.41 -1.15
C ILE A 169 -16.97 24.01 -0.51
N SER A 170 -16.99 22.82 0.08
CA SER A 170 -18.15 22.29 0.80
C SER A 170 -17.72 21.37 1.93
N GLU A 171 -18.61 21.14 2.90
CA GLU A 171 -18.27 20.35 4.10
C GLU A 171 -17.85 18.90 3.78
N ASN A 172 -18.40 18.30 2.72
CA ASN A 172 -18.16 16.91 2.33
C ASN A 172 -16.77 16.64 1.74
N ILE A 173 -15.99 17.67 1.40
CA ILE A 173 -14.61 17.51 0.92
C ILE A 173 -13.58 17.62 2.04
N PHE A 174 -14.00 17.91 3.29
CA PHE A 174 -13.12 17.88 4.46
C PHE A 174 -12.95 16.46 4.98
N GLN A 175 -11.74 16.13 5.44
CA GLN A 175 -11.43 14.87 6.08
C GLN A 175 -12.18 14.69 7.41
N ASN A 176 -12.40 13.44 7.84
CA ASN A 176 -12.83 13.15 9.20
C ASN A 176 -11.67 13.46 10.17
N PRO A 177 -11.85 14.27 11.24
CA PRO A 177 -10.80 14.55 12.23
C PRO A 177 -10.16 13.27 12.82
N GLU A 178 -10.92 12.20 12.97
CA GLU A 178 -10.43 10.90 13.48
C GLU A 178 -9.59 10.12 12.46
N ARG A 179 -9.43 10.64 11.24
CA ARG A 179 -8.67 10.01 10.14
C ARG A 179 -7.51 10.87 9.65
N LEU A 180 -7.17 11.94 10.36
CA LEU A 180 -5.97 12.73 10.08
C LEU A 180 -4.74 11.86 10.33
N HIS A 181 -3.86 11.78 9.32
CA HIS A 181 -2.65 10.98 9.38
C HIS A 181 -1.58 11.48 8.41
N LEU A 182 -0.33 11.20 8.74
CA LEU A 182 0.81 11.34 7.86
C LEU A 182 1.11 9.97 7.24
N THR A 183 0.93 9.83 5.93
CA THR A 183 1.24 8.59 5.20
C THR A 183 2.74 8.45 4.98
N ILE A 184 3.32 7.30 5.36
CA ILE A 184 4.74 6.99 5.19
C ILE A 184 4.98 6.11 3.96
N GLY A 185 4.16 5.07 3.76
CA GLY A 185 4.38 4.10 2.68
C GLY A 185 3.10 3.41 2.26
N LEU A 186 3.00 3.05 0.98
CA LEU A 186 1.85 2.36 0.41
C LEU A 186 2.22 0.91 0.07
N LEU A 187 1.28 0.00 0.32
CA LEU A 187 1.49 -1.45 0.19
C LEU A 187 0.32 -2.09 -0.56
N VAL A 188 0.63 -3.14 -1.29
CA VAL A 188 -0.36 -4.08 -1.84
C VAL A 188 -0.18 -5.37 -1.08
N LEU A 189 -1.08 -5.73 -0.16
CA LEU A 189 -1.04 -7.01 0.55
C LEU A 189 -2.22 -7.87 0.09
N SER A 190 -1.91 -8.97 -0.59
CA SER A 190 -2.91 -9.75 -1.36
C SER A 190 -3.59 -10.86 -0.57
N ASP A 191 -3.02 -11.29 0.56
CA ASP A 191 -3.59 -12.33 1.40
C ASP A 191 -3.18 -12.17 2.88
N LYS A 192 -3.60 -13.14 3.71
CA LYS A 192 -3.29 -13.17 5.14
C LYS A 192 -1.80 -13.35 5.45
N VAL A 193 -1.08 -14.07 4.61
CA VAL A 193 0.35 -14.34 4.83
C VAL A 193 1.13 -13.06 4.61
N GLU A 194 0.89 -12.36 3.50
CA GLU A 194 1.54 -11.06 3.23
C GLU A 194 1.19 -10.01 4.30
N ARG A 195 -0.05 -10.00 4.82
CA ARG A 195 -0.41 -9.14 5.96
C ARG A 195 0.37 -9.48 7.22
N SER A 196 0.53 -10.77 7.53
CA SER A 196 1.34 -11.20 8.67
C SER A 196 2.82 -10.87 8.50
N GLU A 197 3.36 -11.01 7.28
CA GLU A 197 4.74 -10.63 6.96
C GLU A 197 4.95 -9.13 7.10
N ALA A 198 4.02 -8.30 6.62
CA ALA A 198 4.08 -6.85 6.78
C ALA A 198 3.97 -6.42 8.25
N ALA A 199 3.13 -7.08 9.04
CA ALA A 199 3.05 -6.85 10.49
C ALA A 199 4.37 -7.17 11.21
N LYS A 200 5.00 -8.30 10.86
CA LYS A 200 6.33 -8.67 11.38
C LYS A 200 7.41 -7.68 10.93
N ALA A 201 7.35 -7.23 9.68
CA ALA A 201 8.26 -6.21 9.16
C ALA A 201 8.11 -4.88 9.91
N LEU A 202 6.90 -4.51 10.32
CA LEU A 202 6.67 -3.31 11.13
C LEU A 202 7.35 -3.41 12.51
N GLU A 203 7.23 -4.56 13.18
CA GLU A 203 7.94 -4.82 14.45
C GLU A 203 9.45 -4.88 14.27
N GLU A 204 9.95 -5.46 13.19
CA GLU A 204 11.38 -5.44 12.89
C GLU A 204 11.87 -3.99 12.63
N CYS A 205 11.10 -3.21 11.87
CA CYS A 205 11.38 -1.80 11.60
C CYS A 205 11.45 -0.97 12.89
N LYS A 206 10.61 -1.29 13.88
CA LYS A 206 10.65 -0.68 15.21
C LYS A 206 12.03 -0.83 15.84
N GLU A 207 12.58 -2.03 15.81
CA GLU A 207 13.86 -2.34 16.45
C GLU A 207 15.06 -1.81 15.68
N VAL A 208 15.06 -1.97 14.35
CA VAL A 208 16.25 -1.74 13.53
C VAL A 208 16.34 -0.33 12.95
N VAL A 209 15.22 0.39 12.86
CA VAL A 209 15.16 1.76 12.30
C VAL A 209 14.68 2.76 13.33
N ILE A 210 13.47 2.56 13.87
CA ILE A 210 12.78 3.59 14.66
C ILE A 210 13.48 3.82 16.01
N ARG A 211 13.74 2.76 16.78
CA ARG A 211 14.40 2.86 18.10
C ARG A 211 15.77 3.54 18.04
N PRO A 212 16.67 3.16 17.10
CA PRO A 212 17.94 3.86 16.94
C PRO A 212 17.79 5.36 16.65
N ILE A 213 16.88 5.75 15.74
CA ILE A 213 16.69 7.16 15.38
C ILE A 213 16.10 7.95 16.56
N LEU A 214 15.09 7.40 17.23
CA LEU A 214 14.47 8.08 18.37
C LEU A 214 15.38 8.12 19.60
N SER A 215 16.29 7.15 19.76
CA SER A 215 17.24 7.09 20.89
C SER A 215 16.56 7.28 22.27
N GLY A 216 15.36 6.70 22.44
CA GLY A 216 14.55 6.79 23.66
C GLY A 216 13.82 8.12 23.86
N LYS A 217 13.84 9.02 22.87
CA LYS A 217 13.11 10.29 22.90
C LYS A 217 11.72 10.14 22.30
N LYS A 218 10.79 10.95 22.79
CA LYS A 218 9.45 11.05 22.22
C LYS A 218 9.48 11.86 20.94
N LEU A 219 8.84 11.34 19.89
CA LEU A 219 8.64 12.06 18.64
C LEU A 219 7.53 13.11 18.83
N ARG A 220 7.88 14.39 18.76
CA ARG A 220 6.90 15.49 18.85
C ARG A 220 6.73 16.14 17.49
N LEU A 221 5.50 16.08 16.99
CA LEU A 221 5.14 16.66 15.71
C LEU A 221 4.26 17.88 15.91
N VAL A 222 4.46 18.87 15.05
CA VAL A 222 3.64 20.08 14.94
C VAL A 222 3.04 20.14 13.54
N MET A 223 1.75 20.44 13.45
CA MET A 223 1.07 20.68 12.18
C MET A 223 0.81 22.18 12.06
N CYS A 224 1.54 22.82 11.14
CA CYS A 224 1.49 24.26 10.94
C CYS A 224 1.69 24.59 9.46
N GLY A 225 0.77 25.40 8.94
CA GLY A 225 0.70 25.78 7.54
C GLY A 225 0.03 24.74 6.65
N ILE A 226 -0.33 25.19 5.45
CA ILE A 226 -1.05 24.40 4.45
C ILE A 226 -0.38 24.49 3.08
N ASP A 227 -0.68 23.52 2.23
CA ASP A 227 -0.30 23.53 0.83
C ASP A 227 -1.26 22.68 -0.01
N ILE A 228 -1.04 22.67 -1.32
CA ILE A 228 -1.79 21.87 -2.27
C ILE A 228 -0.91 20.82 -2.95
N MET A 229 -1.56 19.76 -3.45
CA MET A 229 -0.82 18.65 -4.09
C MET A 229 -0.38 18.97 -5.52
N ASN A 230 -1.08 19.90 -6.19
CA ASN A 230 -0.82 20.37 -7.55
C ASN A 230 -0.32 21.83 -7.54
N ASP A 231 -0.12 22.44 -8.71
CA ASP A 231 0.53 23.75 -8.82
C ASP A 231 -0.44 24.94 -8.97
N GLU A 232 -1.75 24.69 -9.05
CA GLU A 232 -2.76 25.70 -9.36
C GLU A 232 -3.78 25.84 -8.23
N PHE A 233 -3.78 27.01 -7.55
CA PHE A 233 -4.68 27.27 -6.42
C PHE A 233 -6.16 27.37 -6.82
N SER A 234 -6.49 27.71 -8.05
CA SER A 234 -7.87 27.79 -8.54
C SER A 234 -8.50 26.43 -8.87
N ASP A 235 -7.69 25.38 -9.01
CA ASP A 235 -8.11 24.05 -9.47
C ASP A 235 -7.44 22.95 -8.65
N VAL A 236 -7.82 22.84 -7.38
CA VAL A 236 -7.21 21.92 -6.42
C VAL A 236 -8.05 20.66 -6.25
N ASP A 237 -7.39 19.50 -6.19
CA ASP A 237 -8.00 18.23 -5.77
C ASP A 237 -7.74 17.92 -4.29
N ILE A 238 -6.54 18.27 -3.80
CA ILE A 238 -6.07 17.93 -2.45
C ILE A 238 -5.38 19.14 -1.82
N LEU A 239 -5.86 19.52 -0.63
CA LEU A 239 -5.20 20.47 0.27
C LEU A 239 -4.78 19.73 1.55
N TYR A 240 -3.55 19.97 2.00
CA TYR A 240 -2.95 19.27 3.12
C TYR A 240 -2.28 20.22 4.11
N GLY A 241 -2.16 19.77 5.35
CA GLY A 241 -1.38 20.42 6.40
C GLY A 241 0.08 19.99 6.33
N LYS A 242 0.98 20.93 6.55
CA LYS A 242 2.43 20.68 6.65
C LYS A 242 2.77 20.18 8.06
N VAL A 243 3.70 19.24 8.14
CA VAL A 243 4.13 18.63 9.39
C VAL A 243 5.62 18.85 9.59
N ASN A 244 6.00 19.26 10.78
CA ASN A 244 7.39 19.43 11.18
C ASN A 244 7.64 18.70 12.51
N CYS A 245 8.90 18.31 12.74
CA CYS A 245 9.32 17.79 14.03
C CYS A 245 9.80 18.94 14.93
N LYS A 246 9.39 18.90 16.20
CA LYS A 246 9.82 19.87 17.23
C LYS A 246 11.13 19.48 17.92
N ASN A 247 11.61 18.26 17.70
CA ASN A 247 12.87 17.79 18.26
C ASN A 247 14.00 18.29 17.35
N ASP A 248 14.89 19.14 17.86
CA ASP A 248 16.00 19.71 17.08
C ASP A 248 17.00 18.66 16.56
N ASP A 249 17.01 17.48 17.18
CA ASP A 249 17.93 16.38 16.92
C ASP A 249 17.33 15.26 16.06
N ILE A 250 16.05 15.36 15.68
CA ILE A 250 15.37 14.37 14.84
C ILE A 250 14.97 15.04 13.53
N ASP A 251 15.60 14.61 12.44
CA ASP A 251 15.14 14.95 11.10
C ASP A 251 13.91 14.10 10.75
N LEU A 252 12.76 14.74 10.60
CA LEU A 252 11.50 14.06 10.28
C LEU A 252 11.55 13.39 8.92
N GLN A 253 12.21 14.01 7.94
CA GLN A 253 12.29 13.49 6.58
C GLN A 253 13.11 12.20 6.57
N ASP A 254 14.32 12.23 7.15
CA ASP A 254 15.16 11.03 7.27
C ASP A 254 14.46 9.92 8.06
N PHE A 255 13.69 10.28 9.10
CA PHE A 255 12.91 9.32 9.88
C PHE A 255 11.87 8.58 9.04
N VAL A 256 11.01 9.30 8.31
CA VAL A 256 9.97 8.66 7.48
C VAL A 256 10.56 7.96 6.26
N ASP A 257 11.60 8.51 5.65
CA ASP A 257 12.26 7.93 4.48
C ASP A 257 13.00 6.64 4.84
N SER A 258 13.58 6.56 6.04
CA SER A 258 14.19 5.33 6.55
C SER A 258 13.17 4.21 6.74
N ILE A 259 11.97 4.54 7.23
CA ILE A 259 10.86 3.58 7.36
C ILE A 259 10.39 3.13 5.96
N ASN A 260 10.13 4.07 5.04
CA ASN A 260 9.71 3.71 3.68
C ASN A 260 10.76 2.84 2.97
N SER A 261 12.03 3.23 3.08
CA SER A 261 13.18 2.48 2.55
C SER A 261 13.27 1.07 3.11
N PHE A 262 12.96 0.88 4.40
CA PHE A 262 12.94 -0.44 5.02
C PHE A 262 11.89 -1.36 4.37
N PHE A 263 10.67 -0.87 4.18
CA PHE A 263 9.60 -1.64 3.54
C PHE A 263 9.84 -1.87 2.04
N TYR A 264 10.47 -0.93 1.35
CA TYR A 264 10.93 -1.12 -0.02
C TYR A 264 11.97 -2.23 -0.13
N LYS A 265 13.00 -2.22 0.72
CA LYS A 265 14.04 -3.27 0.75
C LYS A 265 13.48 -4.66 1.08
N LYS A 266 12.40 -4.73 1.87
CA LYS A 266 11.66 -5.98 2.14
C LYS A 266 10.77 -6.42 0.97
N GLY A 267 10.65 -5.64 -0.10
CA GLY A 267 9.82 -5.95 -1.27
C GLY A 267 8.31 -5.78 -1.03
N LEU A 268 7.93 -5.07 0.03
CA LEU A 268 6.54 -4.87 0.43
C LEU A 268 5.96 -3.54 -0.11
N SER A 269 6.82 -2.54 -0.31
CA SER A 269 6.50 -1.31 -1.02
C SER A 269 7.12 -1.29 -2.41
N ASP A 270 6.49 -0.59 -3.36
CA ASP A 270 6.95 -0.49 -4.75
C ASP A 270 7.74 0.79 -5.06
N LYS A 271 7.81 1.75 -4.13
CA LYS A 271 8.46 3.06 -4.32
C LYS A 271 9.46 3.36 -3.20
N ASN A 272 10.68 3.73 -3.60
CA ASN A 272 11.71 4.27 -2.71
C ASN A 272 11.97 5.75 -3.01
N GLU A 273 10.90 6.52 -3.08
CA GLU A 273 10.95 7.96 -3.28
C GLU A 273 10.86 8.67 -1.92
N PRO A 274 11.43 9.88 -1.77
CA PRO A 274 11.25 10.68 -0.57
C PRO A 274 9.76 10.86 -0.26
N VAL A 275 9.38 10.60 0.99
CA VAL A 275 8.01 10.70 1.46
C VAL A 275 7.61 12.17 1.51
N LYS A 276 6.54 12.53 0.78
CA LYS A 276 5.95 13.86 0.89
C LYS A 276 5.29 13.99 2.27
N LEU A 277 5.87 14.81 3.15
CA LEU A 277 5.34 15.06 4.49
C LEU A 277 4.03 15.87 4.42
N HIS A 278 2.89 15.19 4.52
CA HIS A 278 1.57 15.82 4.42
C HIS A 278 0.50 15.10 5.23
N VAL A 279 -0.45 15.88 5.76
CA VAL A 279 -1.70 15.40 6.35
C VAL A 279 -2.85 15.92 5.50
N THR A 280 -3.59 15.03 4.82
CA THR A 280 -4.69 15.46 3.93
C THR A 280 -5.84 16.06 4.74
N LEU A 281 -6.17 17.32 4.47
CA LEU A 281 -7.24 18.06 5.15
C LEU A 281 -8.51 18.12 4.29
N MET A 282 -8.34 18.32 2.99
CA MET A 282 -9.44 18.38 2.01
C MET A 282 -9.10 17.52 0.80
N ASN A 283 -10.09 16.79 0.28
CA ASN A 283 -9.99 16.00 -0.93
C ASN A 283 -11.33 15.92 -1.67
N THR A 284 -11.34 16.29 -2.95
CA THR A 284 -12.54 16.26 -3.80
C THR A 284 -13.18 14.87 -3.88
N LYS A 285 -12.38 13.80 -3.75
CA LYS A 285 -12.88 12.41 -3.74
C LYS A 285 -13.66 12.04 -2.48
N PHE A 286 -13.58 12.80 -1.39
CA PHE A 286 -14.39 12.54 -0.20
C PHE A 286 -15.87 12.83 -0.47
N GLY A 287 -16.16 13.87 -1.25
CA GLY A 287 -17.53 14.28 -1.58
C GLY A 287 -18.29 13.30 -2.49
N VAL A 288 -17.56 12.50 -3.29
CA VAL A 288 -18.14 11.59 -4.31
C VAL A 288 -18.75 10.32 -3.70
N LYS A 289 -18.35 9.94 -2.48
CA LYS A 289 -18.68 8.62 -1.88
C LYS A 289 -20.10 8.46 -1.33
N LYS A 290 -21.00 9.46 -1.41
CA LYS A 290 -22.32 9.39 -0.76
C LYS A 290 -23.49 8.87 -1.63
N ASP A 291 -23.37 8.82 -2.96
CA ASP A 291 -24.53 8.56 -3.83
C ASP A 291 -24.49 7.26 -4.65
N THR A 292 -23.42 6.47 -4.58
CA THR A 292 -23.33 5.19 -5.31
C THR A 292 -22.88 4.06 -4.40
N GLU A 293 -23.84 3.50 -3.65
CA GLU A 293 -23.75 2.13 -3.12
C GLU A 293 -23.87 1.13 -4.28
N GLU A 294 -22.90 1.12 -5.20
CA GLU A 294 -22.71 -0.03 -6.09
C GLU A 294 -21.75 -0.99 -5.40
N GLU A 295 -22.24 -2.19 -5.08
CA GLU A 295 -21.45 -3.30 -4.54
C GLU A 295 -20.27 -3.60 -5.48
N GLU A 296 -19.10 -3.01 -5.23
CA GLU A 296 -17.90 -3.23 -6.04
C GLU A 296 -17.43 -4.69 -5.90
N GLU A 297 -17.52 -5.45 -6.99
CA GLU A 297 -16.93 -6.79 -7.11
C GLU A 297 -15.45 -6.77 -6.70
N ILE A 298 -15.02 -7.71 -5.84
CA ILE A 298 -13.61 -7.90 -5.49
C ILE A 298 -12.89 -8.55 -6.68
N ARG A 299 -12.55 -7.74 -7.69
CA ARG A 299 -11.51 -8.06 -8.67
C ARG A 299 -10.22 -7.35 -8.23
N PRO A 300 -9.02 -7.86 -8.56
CA PRO A 300 -7.80 -7.08 -8.40
C PRO A 300 -7.93 -5.83 -9.27
N VAL A 301 -8.18 -4.68 -8.64
CA VAL A 301 -8.29 -3.40 -9.36
C VAL A 301 -6.88 -3.07 -9.85
N MET A 302 -6.67 -3.10 -11.15
CA MET A 302 -5.39 -2.71 -11.74
C MET A 302 -5.24 -1.18 -11.71
N ARG A 303 -4.02 -0.68 -11.53
CA ARG A 303 -3.69 0.75 -11.64
C ARG A 303 -3.73 1.17 -13.11
N GLY A 304 -4.84 1.76 -13.56
CA GLY A 304 -5.06 2.27 -14.94
C GLY A 304 -5.19 1.14 -15.99
N ASN A 305 -5.91 1.24 -17.11
CA ASN A 305 -6.46 2.35 -17.90
C ASN A 305 -7.88 1.98 -18.38
N ASN A 306 -8.78 2.96 -18.54
CA ASN A 306 -10.19 2.87 -19.02
C ASN A 306 -11.29 2.93 -17.96
N ARG A 307 -11.29 3.98 -17.13
CA ARG A 307 -12.55 4.70 -16.90
C ARG A 307 -12.36 6.05 -17.57
N GLU A 308 -13.24 6.42 -18.49
CA GLU A 308 -13.33 7.80 -18.98
C GLU A 308 -13.22 8.69 -17.74
N LYS A 309 -12.15 9.47 -17.63
CA LYS A 309 -11.92 10.33 -16.47
C LYS A 309 -13.05 11.36 -16.50
N LYS A 310 -14.16 11.07 -15.83
CA LYS A 310 -15.08 12.09 -15.36
C LYS A 310 -14.17 13.07 -14.61
N LYS A 311 -14.01 14.27 -15.17
CA LYS A 311 -13.09 15.28 -14.64
C LYS A 311 -13.47 15.45 -13.17
N SER A 312 -12.56 15.11 -12.26
CA SER A 312 -12.77 15.30 -10.82
C SER A 312 -13.18 16.75 -10.63
N GLU A 313 -14.28 17.00 -9.89
CA GLU A 313 -14.68 18.37 -9.58
C GLU A 313 -13.61 18.95 -8.65
N THR A 314 -12.84 19.93 -9.15
CA THR A 314 -11.83 20.67 -8.39
C THR A 314 -12.48 21.74 -7.50
N PHE A 315 -11.74 22.23 -6.50
CA PHE A 315 -12.12 23.42 -5.74
C PHE A 315 -11.08 24.53 -5.86
N ASP A 316 -11.52 25.77 -5.71
CA ASP A 316 -10.65 26.94 -5.69
C ASP A 316 -10.19 27.22 -4.26
N ALA A 317 -8.91 27.00 -3.98
CA ALA A 317 -8.27 27.21 -2.69
C ALA A 317 -7.61 28.59 -2.56
N SER A 318 -7.73 29.49 -3.54
CA SER A 318 -6.97 30.75 -3.58
C SER A 318 -7.16 31.59 -2.31
N ASN A 319 -8.41 31.73 -1.85
CA ASN A 319 -8.70 32.44 -0.60
C ASN A 319 -8.33 31.64 0.65
N ILE A 320 -8.36 30.31 0.59
CA ILE A 320 -7.88 29.47 1.70
C ILE A 320 -6.38 29.71 1.91
N ILE A 321 -5.59 29.60 0.84
CA ILE A 321 -4.15 29.85 0.89
C ILE A 321 -3.89 31.28 1.37
N LYS A 322 -4.53 32.28 0.76
CA LYS A 322 -4.34 33.69 1.15
C LYS A 322 -4.60 33.97 2.64
N ASN A 323 -5.60 33.33 3.24
CA ASN A 323 -6.05 33.63 4.60
C ASN A 323 -5.43 32.70 5.67
N PHE A 324 -4.99 31.50 5.27
CA PHE A 324 -4.64 30.42 6.20
C PHE A 324 -3.30 29.73 5.88
N GLN A 325 -2.47 30.30 5.00
CA GLN A 325 -1.19 29.71 4.56
C GLN A 325 -0.34 29.16 5.72
N ASP A 326 -0.24 29.91 6.82
CA ASP A 326 0.58 29.60 7.99
C ASP A 326 -0.27 29.19 9.21
N TYR A 327 -1.47 28.64 8.98
CA TYR A 327 -2.39 28.28 10.07
C TYR A 327 -1.81 27.22 11.00
N TYR A 328 -1.85 27.47 12.30
CA TYR A 328 -1.39 26.53 13.32
C TYR A 328 -2.53 25.61 13.75
N PHE A 329 -2.39 24.31 13.49
CA PHE A 329 -3.40 23.32 13.86
C PHE A 329 -3.17 22.71 15.24
N GLY A 330 -1.91 22.59 15.67
CA GLY A 330 -1.59 22.00 16.96
C GLY A 330 -0.30 21.19 16.95
N GLU A 331 -0.04 20.54 18.08
CA GLU A 331 1.08 19.64 18.27
C GLU A 331 0.69 18.44 19.12
N GLU A 332 1.41 17.34 18.94
CA GLU A 332 1.21 16.13 19.74
C GLU A 332 2.48 15.30 19.88
N ASN A 333 2.49 14.44 20.91
CA ASN A 333 3.51 13.40 21.05
C ASN A 333 3.00 12.16 20.33
N ILE A 334 3.75 11.68 19.35
CA ILE A 334 3.40 10.47 18.61
C ILE A 334 3.74 9.25 19.45
N THR A 335 2.76 8.39 19.63
CA THR A 335 2.89 7.14 20.40
C THR A 335 2.84 5.90 19.52
N SER A 336 2.31 5.99 18.29
CA SER A 336 2.15 4.84 17.42
C SER A 336 2.48 5.10 15.96
N ILE A 337 2.85 4.01 15.27
CA ILE A 337 2.87 3.90 13.81
C ILE A 337 2.02 2.69 13.44
N GLU A 338 1.15 2.86 12.44
CA GLU A 338 0.14 1.87 12.10
C GLU A 338 0.24 1.41 10.64
N LEU A 339 0.10 0.10 10.44
CA LEU A 339 -0.18 -0.51 9.15
C LEU A 339 -1.70 -0.68 9.03
N SER A 340 -2.34 0.19 8.27
CA SER A 340 -3.80 0.27 8.20
C SER A 340 -4.34 -0.15 6.83
N THR A 341 -5.58 -0.64 6.79
CA THR A 341 -6.28 -0.95 5.55
C THR A 341 -6.76 0.33 4.86
N MET A 342 -6.68 0.36 3.54
CA MET A 342 -7.10 1.52 2.75
C MET A 342 -8.62 1.58 2.55
N HIS A 343 -9.25 0.42 2.53
CA HIS A 343 -10.69 0.22 2.44
C HIS A 343 -11.16 -0.27 3.78
N ASP A 344 -11.79 0.59 4.57
CA ASP A 344 -12.23 0.20 5.89
C ASP A 344 -13.75 0.24 6.06
N SER A 345 -14.21 -0.86 6.61
CA SER A 345 -15.54 -1.30 7.04
C SER A 345 -16.02 -0.67 8.35
N SER A 346 -15.29 0.29 8.94
CA SER A 346 -15.62 0.91 10.24
C SER A 346 -16.89 1.79 10.24
N ASN A 347 -17.75 1.68 9.23
CA ASN A 347 -18.89 2.56 8.98
C ASN A 347 -18.55 4.07 9.02
N GLY A 348 -17.27 4.41 8.84
CA GLY A 348 -16.77 5.79 8.85
C GLY A 348 -16.48 6.37 10.25
N GLN A 349 -16.56 5.57 11.31
CA GLN A 349 -16.19 5.98 12.68
C GLN A 349 -14.76 5.51 13.00
N GLY A 350 -14.03 6.34 13.76
CA GLY A 350 -12.67 6.07 14.21
C GLY A 350 -11.61 6.18 13.12
N TYR A 351 -10.39 5.84 13.54
CA TYR A 351 -9.24 5.69 12.66
C TYR A 351 -9.40 4.48 11.73
N TYR A 352 -8.50 4.34 10.75
CA TYR A 352 -8.48 3.21 9.84
C TYR A 352 -8.18 1.89 10.58
N LEU A 353 -8.79 0.80 10.15
CA LEU A 353 -8.57 -0.54 10.70
C LEU A 353 -7.11 -0.95 10.53
N ALA A 354 -6.42 -1.06 11.67
CA ALA A 354 -5.05 -1.51 11.72
C ALA A 354 -4.97 -3.03 11.48
N SER A 355 -4.12 -3.43 10.53
CA SER A 355 -3.60 -4.80 10.43
C SER A 355 -2.50 -5.07 11.46
N ALA A 356 -1.76 -4.01 11.82
CA ALA A 356 -0.78 -4.00 12.89
C ALA A 356 -0.53 -2.57 13.36
N ALA A 357 -0.13 -2.40 14.61
CA ALA A 357 0.27 -1.12 15.18
C ALA A 357 1.44 -1.36 16.13
N ILE A 358 2.41 -0.46 16.10
CA ILE A 358 3.55 -0.47 17.00
C ILE A 358 3.53 0.75 17.90
N ASP A 359 3.87 0.55 19.17
CA ASP A 359 4.12 1.64 20.11
C ASP A 359 5.57 2.15 19.98
N ILE A 360 5.73 3.47 19.90
CA ILE A 360 7.02 4.18 19.76
C ILE A 360 7.25 5.21 20.89
N SER A 361 6.50 5.10 22.00
CA SER A 361 6.45 6.09 23.08
C SER A 361 7.67 6.15 24.00
#